data_AF-A0A3D5NLN5-F1
#
_entry.id   AF-A0A3D5NLN5-F1
#
_cell.length_a   1.000
_cell.length_b   1.000
_cell.length_c   1.000
_cell.angle_alpha   90.00
_cell.angle_beta   90.00
_cell.angle_gamma   90.00
#
_symmetry.space_group_name_H-M   'P 1'
#
loop_
_entity.id
_entity.type
_entity.pdbx_description
1 polymer ?
#
loop_
_entity_poly.entity_id
_entity_poly.type
_entity_poly.pdbx_seq_one_letter_code
_entity_poly.pdbx_strand_id
1 'polypeptide(L)' 'MFRGVHSLTVDAKGRLKIPTRHQAQIDKACAGQMVLSIHPDDNCLLLYPLGDWQNLERKVSA' A
#
# COMPACT_ATOMS: atom_id res chain seq x y z
N MET A 1 9.75 4.35 -6.32
CA MET A 1 8.41 4.37 -6.97
C MET A 1 7.97 2.93 -7.19
N PHE A 2 6.76 2.58 -6.74
CA PHE A 2 6.18 1.26 -6.96
C PHE A 2 5.73 1.13 -8.42
N ARG A 3 6.21 0.12 -9.14
CA ARG A 3 5.91 -0.07 -10.58
C ARG A 3 5.92 -1.55 -10.95
N GLY A 4 5.06 -1.93 -11.87
CA GLY A 4 4.96 -3.29 -12.40
C GLY A 4 3.75 -4.05 -11.85
N VAL A 5 3.37 -5.11 -12.57
CA VAL A 5 2.27 -6.00 -12.20
C VAL A 5 2.85 -7.25 -11.57
N HIS A 6 2.34 -7.63 -10.40
CA HIS A 6 2.79 -8.80 -9.66
C HIS A 6 1.59 -9.65 -9.29
N SER A 7 1.58 -10.90 -9.77
CA SER A 7 0.59 -11.89 -9.34
C SER A 7 1.02 -12.43 -7.97
N LEU A 8 0.17 -12.21 -6.97
CA LEU A 8 0.38 -12.65 -5.60
C LEU A 8 -0.80 -13.52 -5.18
N THR A 9 -0.55 -14.50 -4.32
CA THR A 9 -1.59 -15.31 -3.70
C THR A 9 -1.82 -14.82 -2.28
N VAL A 10 -3.08 -14.79 -1.87
CA VAL A 10 -3.48 -14.53 -0.49
C VAL A 10 -3.55 -15.89 0.22
N ASP A 11 -2.89 -16.01 1.37
CA ASP A 11 -2.95 -17.24 2.15
C ASP A 11 -4.31 -17.40 2.86
N ALA A 12 -4.53 -18.57 3.46
CA ALA A 12 -5.78 -18.88 4.18
C ALA A 12 -6.08 -17.93 5.36
N LYS A 13 -5.11 -17.12 5.79
CA LYS A 13 -5.25 -16.14 6.87
C LYS A 13 -5.42 -14.71 6.34
N GLY A 14 -5.61 -14.53 5.04
CA GLY A 14 -5.77 -13.21 4.44
C GLY A 14 -4.46 -12.44 4.29
N ARG A 15 -3.29 -13.09 4.40
CA ARG A 15 -1.99 -12.42 4.29
C ARG A 15 -1.45 -12.53 2.87
N LEU A 16 -0.75 -11.48 2.44
CA LEU A 16 0.00 -11.45 1.19
C LEU A 16 1.47 -11.11 1.48
N LYS A 17 2.36 -11.67 0.66
CA LYS A 17 3.79 -11.37 0.77
C LYS A 17 4.14 -10.23 -0.18
N ILE A 18 4.70 -9.16 0.36
CA ILE A 18 5.23 -8.05 -0.45
C ILE A 18 6.45 -8.55 -1.26
N PRO A 19 6.49 -8.32 -2.59
CA PRO A 19 7.65 -8.65 -3.41
C PRO A 19 8.95 -8.05 -2.86
N THR A 20 10.02 -8.85 -2.82
CA THR A 20 11.30 -8.47 -2.21
C THR A 20 11.87 -7.15 -2.75
N ARG A 21 11.67 -6.87 -4.05
CA ARG A 21 12.08 -5.61 -4.70
C ARG A 21 11.48 -4.34 -4.08
N HIS A 22 10.38 -4.46 -3.34
CA HIS A 22 9.71 -3.33 -2.72
C HIS A 22 10.02 -3.20 -1.23
N GLN A 23 10.57 -4.23 -0.58
CA GLN A 23 10.83 -4.23 0.87
C GLN A 23 11.78 -3.09 1.27
N ALA A 24 12.97 -3.02 0.66
CA ALA A 24 13.93 -1.95 0.94
C ALA A 24 13.39 -0.54 0.66
N GLN A 25 12.50 -0.40 -0.34
CA GLN A 25 11.86 0.88 -0.64
C GLN A 25 10.84 1.26 0.44
N ILE A 26 10.03 0.30 0.91
CA ILE A 26 9.04 0.49 1.97
C ILE A 26 9.74 0.86 3.28
N ASP A 27 10.78 0.11 3.65
CA ASP A 27 11.54 0.39 4.87
C ASP A 27 12.12 1.80 4.84
N LYS A 28 12.70 2.21 3.71
CA LYS A 28 13.24 3.57 3.52
C LYS A 28 12.15 4.65 3.55
N ALA A 29 10.97 4.38 3.01
CA ALA A 29 9.92 5.38 2.84
C ALA A 29 9.08 5.59 4.11
N CYS A 30 8.80 4.51 4.84
CA CYS A 30 7.86 4.55 5.97
C CYS A 30 8.14 3.51 7.06
N ALA A 31 9.33 2.88 7.08
CA ALA A 31 9.69 1.86 8.08
C ALA A 31 8.63 0.75 8.24
N GLY A 32 8.00 0.34 7.12
CA GLY A 32 6.95 -0.67 7.12
C GLY A 32 5.55 -0.17 7.52
N GLN A 33 5.39 1.10 7.89
CA GLN A 33 4.09 1.68 8.23
C GLN A 33 3.27 1.95 6.97
N MET A 34 2.23 1.15 6.77
CA MET A 34 1.42 1.13 5.56
C MET A 34 -0.07 1.20 5.92
N VAL A 35 -0.88 1.79 5.04
CA VAL A 35 -2.32 1.92 5.17
C VAL A 35 -3.00 1.24 3.99
N LEU A 36 -4.00 0.40 4.28
CA LEU A 36 -4.82 -0.27 3.28
C LEU A 36 -6.19 0.42 3.24
N SER A 37 -6.64 0.83 2.06
CA SER A 37 -7.95 1.45 1.84
C SER A 37 -8.69 0.80 0.67
N ILE A 38 -9.97 1.13 0.52
CA ILE A 38 -10.79 0.71 -0.62
C ILE A 38 -10.71 1.79 -1.70
N HIS A 39 -10.65 1.42 -2.98
CA HIS A 39 -10.77 2.39 -4.07
C HIS A 39 -12.24 2.83 -4.21
N PRO A 40 -12.53 4.14 -4.36
CA PRO A 40 -13.90 4.64 -4.42
C PRO A 40 -14.69 4.14 -5.64
N ASP A 41 -14.04 4.04 -6.80
CA ASP A 41 -14.71 3.73 -8.06
C ASP A 41 -14.51 2.28 -8.55
N ASP A 42 -13.50 1.58 -8.04
CA ASP A 42 -13.06 0.27 -8.53
C ASP A 42 -13.12 -0.74 -7.39
N ASN A 43 -13.46 -1.99 -7.70
CA ASN A 43 -13.45 -3.07 -6.71
C ASN A 43 -12.03 -3.58 -6.45
N CYS A 44 -11.19 -2.71 -5.89
CA CYS A 44 -9.82 -3.03 -5.55
C CYS A 44 -9.40 -2.35 -4.24
N LEU A 45 -8.29 -2.86 -3.69
CA LEU A 45 -7.67 -2.31 -2.50
C LEU A 45 -6.45 -1.47 -2.90
N LEU A 46 -6.27 -0.35 -2.20
CA LEU A 46 -5.14 0.54 -2.35
C LEU A 46 -4.25 0.44 -1.14
N LEU A 47 -2.95 0.44 -1.37
CA LEU A 47 -1.94 0.31 -0.33
C LEU A 47 -0.99 1.52 -0.40
N TYR A 48 -0.94 2.29 0.68
CA TYR A 48 -0.18 3.53 0.77
C TYR A 48 0.88 3.46 1.87
N PRO A 49 2.05 4.10 1.68
CA PRO A 49 2.89 4.50 2.81
C PRO A 49 2.12 5.46 3.72
N LEU A 50 2.31 5.34 5.04
CA LEU A 50 1.58 6.16 6.02
C LEU A 50 1.67 7.67 5.75
N GLY A 51 2.86 8.18 5.41
CA GLY A 51 3.05 9.61 5.13
C GLY A 51 2.26 10.11 3.93
N ASP A 52 2.13 9.28 2.88
CA ASP A 52 1.33 9.64 1.69
C ASP A 52 -0.16 9.64 2.00
N TRP A 53 -0.63 8.69 2.81
CA TRP A 53 -2.00 8.65 3.29
C TRP A 53 -2.37 9.91 4.09
N GLN A 54 -1.52 10.31 5.04
CA GLN A 54 -1.72 11.52 5.85
C GLN A 54 -1.77 12.80 5.00
N ASN A 55 -1.02 12.84 3.89
CA ASN A 55 -1.11 13.94 2.93
C ASN A 55 -2.46 13.97 2.22
N LEU A 56 -3.00 12.80 1.87
CA LEU A 56 -4.30 12.66 1.24
C LEU A 56 -5.43 13.04 2.19
N GLU A 57 -5.40 12.55 3.44
CA GLU A 57 -6.38 12.91 4.48
C GLU A 57 -6.46 14.42 4.70
N ARG A 58 -5.30 15.10 4.76
CA ARG A 58 -5.25 16.56 4.89
C ARG A 58 -5.88 17.30 3.71
N LYS A 59 -5.76 16.77 2.49
CA LYS A 59 -6.36 17.39 1.30
C LYS A 59 -7.87 17.21 1.24
N VAL A 60 -8.38 16.09 1.73
CA VAL A 60 -9.82 15.80 1.75
C VAL A 60 -10.53 16.52 2.89
N SER A 61 -9.82 16.80 3.98
CA SER A 61 -10.37 17.48 5.16
C SER A 61 -10.36 19.02 5.07
N ALA A 62 -9.88 19.59 3.96
CA ALA A 62 -9.81 21.02 3.70
C ALA A 62 -10.96 21.46 2.78
#